data_AF-B1YGD1-F1
#
_entry.id   AF-B1YGD1-F1
#
_cell.length_a   1.000
_cell.length_b   1.000
_cell.length_c   1.000
_cell.angle_alpha   90.00
_cell.angle_beta   90.00
_cell.angle_gamma   90.00
#
_symmetry.space_group_name_H-M   'P 1'
#
loop_
_entity.id
_entity.type
_entity.pdbx_description
1 polymer ?
#
loop_
_entity_poly.entity_id
_entity_poly.type
_entity_poly.pdbx_seq_one_letter_code
_entity_poly.pdbx_strand_id
1 'polypeptide(L)' 'MNWFRKKIRSEYDERFLRELALAQENYLMKRRLLEISYDDCGDLEAQMKLAESVYYFYIREAKKRRVSLPTVRL' A
#
# COMPACT_ATOMS: atom_id res chain seq x y z
N MET A 1 -16.24 -12.16 -26.76
CA MET A 1 -15.16 -12.51 -25.81
C MET A 1 -14.80 -11.38 -24.81
N ASN A 2 -15.69 -10.40 -24.53
CA ASN A 2 -15.33 -9.23 -23.70
C ASN A 2 -15.57 -9.42 -22.20
N TRP A 3 -16.38 -10.41 -21.81
CA TRP A 3 -16.73 -10.67 -20.41
C TRP A 3 -15.57 -11.28 -19.62
N PHE A 4 -14.79 -12.20 -20.23
CA PHE A 4 -13.58 -12.75 -19.62
C PHE A 4 -12.53 -11.67 -19.30
N ARG A 5 -12.30 -10.74 -20.25
CA ARG A 5 -11.34 -9.63 -20.05
C ARG A 5 -11.75 -8.71 -18.90
N LYS A 6 -13.06 -8.44 -18.72
CA LYS A 6 -13.56 -7.66 -17.58
C LYS A 6 -13.36 -8.40 -16.25
N LYS A 7 -13.63 -9.71 -16.21
CA LYS A 7 -13.46 -10.54 -15.01
C LYS A 7 -11.99 -10.65 -14.56
N ILE A 8 -11.06 -10.84 -15.51
CA ILE A 8 -9.62 -10.90 -15.20
C ILE A 8 -9.13 -9.56 -14.65
N ARG A 9 -9.60 -8.45 -15.23
CA ARG A 9 -9.24 -7.11 -14.75
C ARG A 9 -9.74 -6.86 -13.33
N SER A 10 -11.00 -7.23 -13.01
CA SER A 10 -11.54 -7.05 -11.66
C SER A 10 -10.79 -7.88 -10.62
N GLU A 11 -10.44 -9.13 -10.93
CA GLU A 11 -9.69 -9.99 -10.01
C GLU A 11 -8.28 -9.43 -9.72
N TYR A 12 -7.62 -8.90 -10.75
CA TYR A 12 -6.32 -8.28 -10.61
C TYR A 12 -6.40 -6.96 -9.82
N ASP A 13 -7.44 -6.15 -10.05
CA ASP A 13 -7.68 -4.91 -9.31
C ASP A 13 -8.00 -5.20 -7.83
N GLU A 14 -8.77 -6.24 -7.52
CA GLU A 14 -9.03 -6.70 -6.14
C GLU A 14 -7.75 -7.16 -5.44
N ARG A 15 -6.91 -7.95 -6.12
CA ARG A 15 -5.63 -8.37 -5.57
C ARG A 15 -4.72 -7.17 -5.31
N PHE A 16 -4.66 -6.24 -6.25
CA PHE A 16 -3.89 -5.02 -6.10
C PHE A 16 -4.36 -4.18 -4.90
N LEU A 17 -5.67 -4.05 -4.69
CA LEU A 17 -6.21 -3.33 -3.53
C LEU A 17 -5.86 -4.03 -2.21
N ARG A 18 -5.86 -5.37 -2.16
CA ARG A 18 -5.38 -6.12 -0.99
C ARG A 18 -3.91 -5.83 -0.69
N GLU A 19 -3.05 -5.83 -1.72
CA GLU A 19 -1.63 -5.51 -1.57
C GLU A 19 -1.40 -4.06 -1.11
N LEU A 20 -2.15 -3.09 -1.67
CA LEU A 20 -2.11 -1.69 -1.24
C LEU A 20 -2.53 -1.53 0.23
N ALA A 21 -3.58 -2.23 0.67
CA ALA A 21 -4.02 -2.20 2.07
C ALA A 21 -2.95 -2.74 3.03
N LEU A 22 -2.31 -3.86 2.67
CA LEU A 22 -1.20 -4.42 3.44
C LEU A 22 0.01 -3.48 3.49
N ALA A 23 0.34 -2.82 2.38
CA ALA A 23 1.41 -1.82 2.34
C ALA A 23 1.10 -0.62 3.25
N GLN A 24 -0.16 -0.17 3.26
CA GLN A 24 -0.62 0.91 4.16
C GLN A 24 -0.49 0.50 5.63
N GLU A 25 -0.96 -0.69 6.00
CA GLU A 25 -0.89 -1.20 7.37
C GLU A 25 0.57 -1.32 7.83
N ASN A 26 1.45 -1.87 6.98
CA ASN A 26 2.88 -2.00 7.26
C ASN A 26 3.54 -0.63 7.48
N TYR A 27 3.25 0.35 6.64
CA TYR A 27 3.77 1.71 6.81
C TYR A 27 3.31 2.32 8.13
N LEU A 28 2.01 2.25 8.44
CA LEU A 28 1.45 2.82 9.67
C LEU A 28 1.98 2.11 10.91
N MET A 29 2.14 0.79 10.87
CA MET A 29 2.74 0.00 11.94
C MET A 29 4.19 0.43 12.19
N LYS A 30 5.03 0.48 11.15
CA LYS A 30 6.43 0.89 11.30
C LYS A 30 6.58 2.34 11.76
N ARG A 31 5.70 3.23 11.28
CA ARG A 31 5.68 4.62 11.74
C ARG A 31 5.34 4.71 13.23
N ARG A 32 4.34 3.96 13.69
CA ARG A 32 3.99 3.89 15.11
C ARG A 32 5.14 3.31 15.94
N LEU A 33 5.80 2.26 15.46
CA LEU A 33 6.97 1.68 16.14
C LEU A 33 8.10 2.70 16.29
N LEU A 34 8.34 3.53 15.26
CA LEU A 34 9.34 4.59 15.30
C LEU A 34 8.98 5.69 16.29
N GLU A 35 7.69 6.06 16.36
CA GLU A 35 7.18 7.07 17.31
C GLU A 35 7.36 6.64 18.78
N ILE A 36 7.31 5.33 19.07
CA ILE A 36 7.44 4.81 20.44
C ILE A 36 8.84 4.28 20.77
N SER A 37 9.72 4.09 19.78
CA SER A 37 11.07 3.59 19.99
C SER A 37 11.97 4.68 20.54
N TYR A 38 12.57 4.43 21.71
CA TYR A 38 13.47 5.38 22.38
C TYR A 38 14.93 5.25 21.95
N ASP A 39 15.35 4.07 21.47
CA ASP A 39 16.74 3.73 21.16
C ASP A 39 16.82 3.01 19.80
N ASP A 40 16.48 3.72 18.73
CA ASP A 40 16.68 3.23 17.36
C ASP A 40 18.06 3.68 16.85
N CYS A 41 18.89 2.73 16.42
CA CYS A 41 20.17 3.00 15.75
C CYS A 41 20.00 3.46 14.28
N GLY A 42 18.77 3.75 13.85
CA GLY A 42 18.40 4.18 12.49
C GLY A 42 17.88 3.07 11.58
N ASP A 43 17.91 1.82 12.05
CA ASP A 43 17.41 0.67 11.30
C ASP A 43 15.89 0.71 11.18
N LEU A 44 15.20 1.14 12.24
CA LEU A 44 13.74 1.21 12.25
C LEU A 44 13.26 2.39 11.38
N GLU A 45 13.99 3.51 11.40
CA GLU A 45 13.79 4.62 10.46
C GLU A 45 13.97 4.17 9.00
N ALA A 46 15.05 3.46 8.67
CA ALA A 46 15.29 2.95 7.32
C ALA A 46 14.17 2.00 6.86
N GLN A 47 13.72 1.10 7.74
CA GLN A 47 12.62 0.19 7.46
C GLN A 47 11.28 0.90 7.26
N MET A 48 11.03 1.96 8.03
CA MET A 48 9.85 2.82 7.87
C MET A 48 9.88 3.53 6.52
N LYS A 49 11.03 4.13 6.14
CA LYS A 49 11.22 4.78 4.83
C LYS A 49 11.05 3.82 3.66
N LEU A 50 11.53 2.59 3.79
CA LEU A 50 11.28 1.54 2.79
C LEU A 50 9.78 1.26 2.65
N ALA A 51 9.06 1.05 3.75
CA ALA A 51 7.62 0.81 3.72
C ALA A 51 6.83 2.02 3.17
N GLU A 52 7.25 3.24 3.51
CA GLU A 52 6.71 4.48 2.95
C GLU A 52 6.84 4.49 1.42
N SER A 53 8.03 4.19 0.89
CA SER A 53 8.27 4.18 -0.56
C SER A 53 7.38 3.17 -1.30
N VAL A 54 7.18 1.98 -0.73
CA VAL A 54 6.31 0.93 -1.28
C VAL A 54 4.85 1.39 -1.27
N TYR A 55 4.38 1.95 -0.15
CA TYR A 55 3.02 2.47 -0.05
C TYR A 55 2.76 3.60 -1.06
N TYR A 56 3.69 4.55 -1.21
CA TYR A 56 3.59 5.61 -2.22
C TYR A 56 3.58 5.07 -3.65
N PHE A 57 4.37 4.04 -3.94
CA PHE A 57 4.32 3.37 -5.24
C PHE A 57 2.93 2.80 -5.53
N TYR A 58 2.33 2.08 -4.57
CA TYR A 58 0.97 1.55 -4.71
C TYR A 58 -0.07 2.66 -4.88
N ILE A 59 0.04 3.79 -4.16
CA ILE A 59 -0.87 4.94 -4.38
C ILE A 59 -0.77 5.47 -5.82
N ARG A 60 0.46 5.63 -6.35
CA ARG A 60 0.67 6.11 -7.72
C ARG A 60 0.07 5.15 -8.74
N GLU A 61 0.24 3.85 -8.55
CA GLU A 61 -0.35 2.82 -9.41
C GLU A 61 -1.88 2.78 -9.30
N ALA A 62 -2.44 2.96 -8.10
CA ALA A 62 -3.89 3.02 -7.88
C ALA A 62 -4.52 4.17 -8.68
N LYS A 63 -3.88 5.35 -8.66
CA LYS A 63 -4.29 6.52 -9.46
C LYS A 63 -4.27 6.24 -10.96
N LYS A 64 -3.21 5.60 -11.48
CA LYS A 64 -3.13 5.23 -12.90
C LYS A 64 -4.23 4.24 -13.31
N ARG A 65 -4.54 3.28 -12.44
CA ARG A 65 -5.54 2.24 -12.67
C ARG A 65 -6.98 2.72 -12.45
N ARG A 66 -7.15 3.90 -11.84
CA ARG A 66 -8.44 4.47 -11.39
C ARG A 66 -9.19 3.55 -10.41
N VAL A 67 -8.43 2.92 -9.52
CA VAL A 67 -8.96 2.11 -8.42
C VAL A 67 -8.65 2.82 -7.11
N SER A 68 -9.56 2.75 -6.16
CA SER A 68 -9.39 3.32 -4.82
C SER A 68 -9.75 2.28 -3.79
N LEU A 69 -9.08 2.30 -2.64
CA LEU A 69 -9.55 1.56 -1.49
C LEU A 69 -10.93 2.13 -1.10
N PRO A 70 -11.94 1.28 -0.83
CA PRO A 70 -13.25 1.78 -0.38
C PRO A 70 -13.16 2.61 0.92
N THR A 71 -12.14 2.37 1.74
CA THR A 71 -11.85 3.11 2.98
C THR A 71 -11.07 4.42 2.75
N VAL A 72 -10.40 4.60 1.61
CA VAL A 72 -9.60 5.80 1.31
C VAL A 72 -10.28 6.56 0.17
N ARG A 73 -11.02 7.61 0.51
CA ARG A 73 -11.34 8.67 -0.46
C ARG A 73 -10.01 9.37 -0.78
N LEU A 74 -9.40 8.99 -1.90
CA LEU A 74 -8.22 9.65 -2.47
C LEU A 74 -8.54 11.08 -2.91
#